data_AF-A0A3G7TT40-F1
#
_entry.id   AF-A0A3G7TT40-F1
#
_cell.length_a   1.000
_cell.length_b   1.000
_cell.length_c   1.000
_cell.angle_alpha   90.00
_cell.angle_beta   90.00
_cell.angle_gamma   90.00
#
_symmetry.space_group_name_H-M   'P 1'
#
loop_
_entity.id
_entity.type
_entity.pdbx_description
1 polymer ?
#
loop_
_entity_poly.entity_id
_entity_poly.type
_entity_poly.pdbx_seq_one_letter_code
_entity_poly.pdbx_strand_id
1 'polypeptide(L)'
;MQGNSMANKKDEEVDLRELVRVLWDKKVWILIFTLLSVLFSAAFAFLSKPEYEAKGYVVPPTQKDIENFNYGRTKDSQLTPYTIKDVYGVFVSYFQAESLRQDFLITSIYLL
;
A
#
# COMPACT_ATOMS: atom_id res chain seq x y z
N MET A 1 -39.61 -55.52 -6.65
CA MET A 1 -38.25 -55.21 -7.16
C MET A 1 -37.67 -54.07 -6.32
N GLN A 2 -37.02 -54.39 -5.20
CA GLN A 2 -36.35 -53.42 -4.33
C GLN A 2 -35.16 -54.11 -3.69
N GLY A 3 -33.98 -53.52 -3.82
CA GLY A 3 -32.76 -54.03 -3.21
C GLY A 3 -31.51 -53.64 -3.99
N ASN A 4 -31.23 -52.33 -4.14
CA ASN A 4 -29.89 -51.91 -4.56
C ASN A 4 -29.43 -50.53 -4.05
N SER A 5 -30.00 -49.99 -2.97
CA SER A 5 -29.66 -48.63 -2.49
C SER A 5 -28.79 -48.56 -1.22
N MET A 6 -28.32 -49.69 -0.69
CA MET A 6 -27.54 -49.70 0.58
C MET A 6 -26.02 -49.82 0.40
N ALA A 7 -25.51 -49.95 -0.82
CA ALA A 7 -24.07 -50.15 -1.05
C ALA A 7 -23.28 -48.86 -1.28
N ASN A 8 -23.92 -47.71 -1.51
CA ASN A 8 -23.25 -46.48 -1.98
C ASN A 8 -23.14 -45.37 -0.91
N LYS A 9 -23.39 -45.66 0.37
CA LYS A 9 -23.42 -44.62 1.43
C LYS A 9 -22.16 -44.54 2.29
N LYS A 10 -21.25 -45.52 2.16
CA LYS A 10 -19.98 -45.52 2.92
C LYS A 10 -18.89 -44.66 2.27
N ASP A 11 -19.05 -44.31 1.00
CA ASP A 11 -18.09 -43.51 0.25
C ASP A 11 -18.39 -41.99 0.31
N GLU A 12 -19.48 -41.58 0.99
CA GLU A 12 -19.85 -40.16 1.16
C GLU A 12 -19.23 -39.51 2.41
N GLU A 13 -18.75 -40.28 3.39
CA GLU A 13 -18.15 -39.77 4.63
C GLU A 13 -16.62 -39.93 4.60
N VAL A 14 -15.88 -38.82 4.69
CA VAL A 14 -14.40 -38.83 4.70
C VAL A 14 -13.87 -39.35 6.04
N ASP A 15 -13.23 -40.53 6.05
CA ASP A 15 -12.56 -41.07 7.25
C ASP A 15 -11.21 -40.37 7.50
N LEU A 16 -11.12 -39.65 8.62
CA LEU A 16 -9.91 -38.95 9.04
C LEU A 16 -8.71 -39.88 9.29
N ARG A 17 -8.94 -41.13 9.70
CA ARG A 17 -7.86 -42.08 9.97
C ARG A 17 -7.19 -42.54 8.67
N GLU A 18 -7.99 -42.72 7.62
CA GLU A 18 -7.50 -43.05 6.29
C GLU A 18 -6.66 -41.89 5.74
N LEU A 19 -7.16 -40.66 5.87
CA LEU A 19 -6.42 -39.46 5.46
C LEU A 19 -5.06 -39.34 6.16
N VAL A 20 -5.00 -39.57 7.47
CA VAL A 20 -3.74 -39.51 8.23
C VAL A 20 -2.74 -40.56 7.74
N ARG A 21 -3.18 -41.78 7.41
CA ARG A 21 -2.30 -42.81 6.86
C ARG A 21 -1.74 -42.41 5.50
N VAL A 22 -2.60 -41.90 4.60
CA VAL A 22 -2.18 -41.43 3.28
C VAL A 22 -1.16 -40.29 3.39
N LEU A 23 -1.37 -39.34 4.31
CA LEU A 23 -0.41 -38.26 4.56
C LEU A 23 0.91 -38.78 5.16
N TRP A 24 0.86 -39.76 6.06
CA TRP A 24 2.04 -40.36 6.67
C TRP A 24 2.92 -41.09 5.64
N ASP A 25 2.29 -41.76 4.66
CA ASP A 25 3.00 -42.42 3.56
C ASP A 25 3.64 -41.40 2.60
N LYS A 26 3.09 -40.18 2.52
CA LYS A 26 3.60 -39.08 1.67
C LYS A 26 4.43 -38.05 2.43
N LYS A 27 4.79 -38.28 3.70
CA LYS A 27 5.51 -37.33 4.56
C LYS A 27 6.79 -36.75 3.94
N VAL A 28 7.52 -37.54 3.16
CA VAL A 28 8.75 -37.09 2.48
C VAL A 28 8.44 -36.05 1.40
N TRP A 29 7.40 -36.29 0.59
CA TRP A 29 6.95 -35.33 -0.42
C TRP A 29 6.43 -34.04 0.23
N ILE A 30 5.64 -34.18 1.29
CA ILE A 30 5.16 -33.02 2.08
C ILE A 30 6.35 -32.21 2.57
N LEU A 31 7.34 -32.84 3.21
CA LEU A 31 8.54 -32.16 3.70
C LEU A 31 9.32 -31.45 2.58
N ILE A 32 9.49 -32.08 1.41
CA ILE A 32 10.19 -31.46 0.28
C ILE A 32 9.46 -30.21 -0.19
N PHE A 33 8.15 -30.29 -0.46
CA PHE A 33 7.39 -29.14 -0.93
C PHE A 33 7.31 -28.03 0.13
N THR A 34 7.15 -28.38 1.40
CA THR A 34 7.20 -27.41 2.50
C THR A 34 8.56 -26.73 2.55
N LEU A 35 9.66 -27.48 2.47
CA LEU A 35 11.01 -26.91 2.51
C LEU A 35 11.27 -26.00 1.30
N LEU A 36 10.88 -26.42 0.10
CA LEU A 36 10.99 -25.60 -1.10
C LEU A 36 10.20 -24.29 -0.97
N SER A 37 8.96 -24.36 -0.48
CA SER A 37 8.13 -23.17 -0.27
C SER A 37 8.76 -22.20 0.75
N VAL A 38 9.29 -22.73 1.87
CA VAL A 38 10.02 -21.94 2.86
C VAL A 38 11.26 -21.29 2.25
N LEU A 39 12.04 -22.03 1.46
CA LEU A 39 13.22 -21.49 0.78
C LEU A 39 12.86 -20.37 -0.20
N PHE A 40 11.82 -20.55 -1.01
CA PHE A 40 11.35 -19.50 -1.92
C PHE A 40 10.84 -18.27 -1.16
N SER A 41 10.08 -18.47 -0.09
CA SER A 41 9.57 -17.38 0.74
C SER A 41 10.71 -16.62 1.43
N ALA A 42 11.69 -17.34 1.98
CA ALA A 42 12.86 -16.72 2.60
C ALA A 42 13.70 -15.96 1.56
N ALA A 43 13.98 -16.57 0.41
CA ALA A 43 14.69 -15.89 -0.68
C ALA A 43 13.97 -14.61 -1.09
N PHE A 44 12.64 -14.66 -1.24
CA PHE A 44 11.86 -13.47 -1.54
C PHE A 44 11.96 -12.41 -0.42
N ALA A 45 11.77 -12.79 0.84
CA ALA A 45 11.82 -11.87 1.96
C ALA A 45 13.19 -11.18 2.14
N PHE A 46 14.30 -11.87 1.85
CA PHE A 46 15.64 -11.31 1.97
C PHE A 46 16.11 -10.55 0.73
N LEU A 47 15.66 -10.93 -0.47
CA LEU A 47 16.06 -10.26 -1.72
C LEU A 47 15.07 -9.17 -2.16
N SER A 48 13.85 -9.14 -1.60
CA SER A 48 12.88 -8.10 -1.90
C SER A 48 13.46 -6.74 -1.52
N LYS A 49 13.35 -5.78 -2.44
CA LYS A 49 13.77 -4.40 -2.17
C LYS A 49 12.96 -3.87 -0.98
N PRO A 50 13.59 -3.29 0.05
CA PRO A 50 12.86 -2.70 1.16
C PRO A 50 12.01 -1.53 0.65
N GLU A 51 10.75 -1.48 1.09
CA GLU A 51 9.86 -0.35 0.85
C GLU A 51 10.13 0.71 1.92
N TYR A 52 10.60 1.90 1.48
CA TYR A 52 10.84 3.03 2.37
C TYR A 52 9.69 4.04 2.25
N GLU A 53 9.06 4.37 3.38
CA GLU A 53 8.04 5.41 3.44
C GLU A 53 8.65 6.71 4.01
N ALA A 54 8.63 7.79 3.21
CA ALA A 54 9.01 9.12 3.68
C ALA A 54 7.75 9.91 4.09
N LYS A 55 7.70 10.40 5.33
CA LYS A 55 6.61 11.25 5.83
C LYS A 55 7.10 12.67 6.02
N GLY A 56 6.36 13.62 5.45
CA GLY A 56 6.57 15.05 5.62
C GLY A 56 5.29 15.73 6.09
N TYR A 57 5.44 16.77 6.91
CA TYR A 57 4.33 17.62 7.33
C TYR A 57 4.60 19.02 6.83
N VAL A 58 3.58 19.63 6.21
CA VAL A 58 3.63 21.04 5.82
C VAL A 58 2.86 21.83 6.87
N VAL A 59 3.48 22.89 7.37
CA VAL A 59 2.88 23.81 8.32
C VAL A 59 2.56 25.15 7.65
N PRO A 60 1.56 25.90 8.15
CA PRO A 60 1.28 27.24 7.64
C PRO A 60 2.51 28.16 7.73
N PRO A 61 2.69 29.07 6.75
CA PRO A 61 3.77 30.04 6.79
C PRO A 61 3.56 31.04 7.94
N THR A 62 4.64 31.68 8.37
CA THR A 62 4.58 32.77 9.34
C THR A 62 4.20 34.09 8.67
N GLN A 63 3.84 35.09 9.48
CA GLN A 63 3.54 36.42 8.96
C GLN A 63 4.73 37.06 8.22
N LYS A 64 5.95 36.76 8.66
CA LYS A 64 7.19 37.23 8.04
C LYS A 64 7.41 36.60 6.66
N ASP A 65 7.08 35.31 6.53
CA ASP A 65 7.25 34.58 5.27
C ASP A 65 6.36 35.14 4.14
N ILE A 66 5.21 35.73 4.50
CA ILE A 66 4.27 36.33 3.54
C ILE A 66 4.39 37.85 3.41
N GLU A 67 5.28 38.50 4.16
CA GLU A 67 5.42 39.96 4.19
C GLU A 67 5.75 40.53 2.80
N ASN A 68 6.65 39.86 2.07
CA ASN A 68 7.03 40.25 0.71
C ASN A 68 5.85 40.19 -0.26
N PHE A 69 4.92 39.24 -0.10
CA PHE A 69 3.70 39.19 -0.92
C PHE A 69 2.77 40.35 -0.61
N ASN A 70 2.85 40.93 0.59
CA ASN A 70 2.02 42.05 1.02
C ASN A 70 2.69 43.41 0.86
N TYR A 71 3.90 43.47 0.29
CA TYR A 71 4.56 44.73 0.01
C TYR A 71 3.67 45.62 -0.89
N GLY A 72 3.36 46.83 -0.43
CA GLY A 72 2.46 47.77 -1.12
C GLY A 72 0.96 47.43 -1.05
N ARG A 73 0.57 46.34 -0.39
CA ARG A 73 -0.82 46.00 -0.06
C ARG A 73 -1.11 46.54 1.34
N THR A 74 -1.59 47.78 1.42
CA THR A 74 -1.97 48.44 2.68
C THR A 74 -3.47 48.67 2.71
N LYS A 75 -4.04 49.04 3.86
CA LYS A 75 -5.47 49.37 3.97
C LYS A 75 -5.88 50.55 3.07
N ASP A 76 -4.92 51.39 2.72
CA ASP A 76 -5.10 52.57 1.87
C ASP A 76 -4.88 52.25 0.38
N SER A 77 -4.43 51.03 0.06
CA SER A 77 -4.34 50.56 -1.32
C SER A 77 -5.60 49.78 -1.71
N GLN A 78 -5.93 49.75 -3.00
CA GLN A 78 -7.09 49.03 -3.52
C GLN A 78 -6.91 47.50 -3.50
N LEU A 79 -5.81 47.01 -2.91
CA LEU A 79 -5.44 45.60 -2.89
C LEU A 79 -5.47 45.09 -1.44
N THR A 80 -6.37 44.16 -1.17
CA THR A 80 -6.45 43.49 0.12
C THR A 80 -5.16 42.70 0.38
N PRO A 81 -4.52 42.85 1.56
CA PRO A 81 -3.37 42.04 1.94
C PRO A 81 -3.75 40.56 2.00
N TYR A 82 -2.87 39.69 1.52
CA TYR A 82 -3.01 38.25 1.66
C TYR A 82 -2.83 37.83 3.11
N THR A 83 -3.71 36.95 3.56
CA THR A 83 -3.57 36.29 4.86
C THR A 83 -2.75 35.02 4.74
N ILE A 84 -2.25 34.53 5.87
CA ILE A 84 -1.61 33.20 5.97
C ILE A 84 -2.55 32.12 5.40
N LYS A 85 -3.86 32.23 5.62
CA LYS A 85 -4.85 31.29 5.11
C LYS A 85 -4.93 31.29 3.59
N ASP A 86 -4.87 32.46 2.96
CA ASP A 86 -4.94 32.57 1.50
C ASP A 86 -3.72 31.91 0.86
N VAL A 87 -2.52 32.24 1.36
CA VAL A 87 -1.26 31.70 0.82
C VAL A 87 -1.15 30.19 1.07
N TYR A 88 -1.43 29.76 2.31
CA TYR A 88 -1.37 28.33 2.67
C TYR A 88 -2.42 27.51 1.93
N GLY A 89 -3.65 28.03 1.77
CA GLY A 89 -4.73 27.36 1.06
C GLY A 89 -4.36 27.11 -0.40
N VAL A 90 -3.79 28.11 -1.07
CA VAL A 90 -3.30 27.96 -2.45
C VAL A 90 -2.19 26.90 -2.53
N PHE A 91 -1.20 26.95 -1.62
CA PHE A 91 -0.13 25.96 -1.59
C PHE A 91 -0.67 24.54 -1.43
N VAL A 92 -1.55 24.29 -0.46
CA VAL A 92 -2.12 22.96 -0.21
C VAL A 92 -2.95 22.49 -1.41
N SER A 93 -3.67 23.39 -2.07
CA SER A 93 -4.47 23.08 -3.26
C SER A 93 -3.59 22.60 -4.41
N TYR A 94 -2.44 23.23 -4.63
CA TYR A 94 -1.46 22.79 -5.62
C TYR A 94 -0.71 21.52 -5.20
N PHE A 95 -0.33 21.40 -3.92
CA PHE A 95 0.38 20.23 -3.39
C PHE A 95 -0.44 18.94 -3.54
N GLN A 96 -1.77 19.03 -3.44
CA GLN A 96 -2.67 17.88 -3.60
C GLN A 96 -3.14 17.67 -5.05
N ALA A 97 -2.80 18.58 -5.98
CA ALA A 97 -3.24 18.48 -7.35
C ALA A 97 -2.60 17.26 -8.05
N GLU A 98 -3.45 16.40 -8.62
CA GLU A 98 -3.03 15.17 -9.30
C GLU A 98 -2.04 15.42 -10.44
N SER A 99 -2.28 16.47 -11.23
CA SER A 99 -1.43 16.84 -12.36
C SER A 99 0.00 17.20 -11.92
N LEU A 100 0.14 17.95 -10.83
CA LEU A 100 1.45 18.33 -10.29
C LEU A 100 2.15 17.17 -9.61
N ARG A 101 1.40 16.28 -8.95
CA ARG A 101 1.97 15.04 -8.43
C ARG A 101 2.56 14.20 -9.57
N GLN A 102 1.82 14.03 -10.67
CA GLN A 102 2.29 13.27 -11.82
C GLN A 102 3.49 13.93 -12.50
N ASP A 103 3.45 15.25 -12.73
CA ASP A 103 4.57 16.00 -13.32
C ASP A 103 5.85 15.91 -12.46
N PHE A 104 5.72 16.14 -11.14
CA PHE A 104 6.85 16.00 -10.22
C PHE A 104 7.43 14.58 -10.25
N LEU A 105 6.59 13.53 -10.19
CA LEU A 105 7.07 12.16 -10.22
C LEU A 105 7.77 11.82 -11.55
N ILE A 106 7.20 12.23 -12.68
CA ILE A 106 7.76 11.96 -14.02
C ILE A 106 9.08 12.71 -14.22
N THR A 107 9.16 13.99 -13.87
CA THR A 107 10.33 14.82 -14.13
C THR A 107 11.46 14.62 -13.13
N SER A 108 11.15 14.41 -11.84
CA SER A 108 12.18 14.38 -10.79
C SER A 108 12.68 12.98 -10.42
N ILE A 109 11.87 11.93 -10.60
CA ILE A 109 12.21 10.57 -10.15
C ILE A 109 12.57 9.65 -11.33
N TYR A 110 11.92 9.79 -12.47
CA TYR A 110 12.15 8.91 -13.63
C TYR A 110 13.26 9.37 -14.59
N LEU A 111 13.83 10.57 -14.40
CA LEU A 111 14.93 11.11 -15.21
C LEU A 111 16.32 10.89 -14.59
N LEU A 112 16.48 9.90 -13.70
CA LEU A 112 17.76 9.52 -13.08
C LEU A 112 18.10 8.06 -13.36
#